data_AF-A0A1X7TZ48-F1
#
_entry.id   AF-A0A1X7TZ48-F1
#
_cell.length_a   1.000
_cell.length_b   1.000
_cell.length_c   1.000
_cell.angle_alpha   90.00
_cell.angle_beta   90.00
_cell.angle_gamma   90.00
#
_symmetry.space_group_name_H-M   'P 1'
#
loop_
_entity.id
_entity.type
_entity.pdbx_description
1 polymer ?
#
loop_
_entity_poly.entity_id
_entity_poly.type
_entity_poly.pdbx_seq_one_letter_code
_entity_poly.pdbx_strand_id
1 'polypeptide(L)'
;MDEALEQSKKQDNVHFIYAVDTGGQAAFLDIAPALLRYNSVNIVTHKLDEALEDETAFYYNINDKQYGASIRRGLTNEQVLECSIRSLASINPPEPFEGIEVLHPKELEDTDGENKPCFIVIGTFKDKVTDPRSLLKSKNEKLKKVLLGFSNNAHILQYKNDALIFPVNTLGRSSQEQEIADDIRHKICESYMEARIPRKWFLFQLKLNEESKMKGGILKKSVCDAIGAKLSLTPRDVNSALKFFHHLTALLYFPDIIGDTVFLDSQPLFEKLSKLIAVSFAVDADYYEALGIDFKNKMAHDNMKNKGIFDNSLLKDISFQFMEFNYESFLKLLESLQVIIQLPETQTETYFLPCVLATANSFKLEELKQEFSKKTDPFVLKWKERVIPQGLYCGLVLRLLQEEAIGSECFIDVK
;
A
#
# COMPACT_ATOMS: atom_id res chain seq x y z
N MET A 1 -5.47 -32.34 -16.21
CA MET A 1 -5.93 -32.69 -14.85
C MET A 1 -4.84 -33.45 -14.09
N ASP A 2 -3.97 -34.19 -14.78
CA ASP A 2 -2.99 -35.07 -14.14
C ASP A 2 -1.69 -34.40 -13.66
N GLU A 3 -1.12 -33.40 -14.34
CA GLU A 3 0.19 -32.83 -13.94
C GLU A 3 0.18 -32.08 -12.60
N ALA A 4 -0.78 -31.19 -12.35
CA ALA A 4 -0.86 -30.45 -11.08
C ALA A 4 -1.22 -31.39 -9.89
N LEU A 5 -2.00 -32.44 -10.17
CA LEU A 5 -2.32 -33.47 -9.18
C LEU A 5 -1.12 -34.38 -8.90
N GLU A 6 -0.31 -34.70 -9.91
CA GLU A 6 0.95 -35.44 -9.77
C GLU A 6 2.04 -34.63 -9.05
N GLN A 7 2.21 -33.34 -9.38
CA GLN A 7 3.17 -32.46 -8.69
C GLN A 7 2.81 -32.31 -7.21
N SER A 8 1.52 -32.11 -6.88
CA SER A 8 1.09 -32.05 -5.48
C SER A 8 1.21 -33.38 -4.73
N LYS A 9 1.36 -34.54 -5.42
CA LYS A 9 1.55 -35.85 -4.76
C LYS A 9 2.99 -36.07 -4.30
N LYS A 10 3.95 -35.25 -4.76
CA LYS A 10 5.39 -35.46 -4.51
C LYS A 10 6.03 -34.42 -3.57
N GLN A 11 5.32 -33.37 -3.18
CA GLN A 11 5.89 -32.26 -2.43
C GLN A 11 4.98 -31.87 -1.25
N ASP A 12 5.45 -32.09 -0.03
CA ASP A 12 4.74 -31.72 1.20
C ASP A 12 4.85 -30.22 1.51
N ASN A 13 5.87 -29.56 0.97
CA ASN A 13 6.11 -28.12 1.12
C ASN A 13 6.09 -27.43 -0.25
N VAL A 14 5.37 -26.31 -0.34
CA VAL A 14 5.30 -25.47 -1.54
C VAL A 14 5.56 -24.03 -1.16
N HIS A 15 6.41 -23.35 -1.93
CA HIS A 15 6.76 -21.95 -1.71
C HIS A 15 6.06 -21.05 -2.72
N PHE A 16 5.50 -19.95 -2.25
CA PHE A 16 4.89 -18.91 -3.08
C PHE A 16 5.53 -17.57 -2.81
N ILE A 17 5.62 -16.76 -3.85
CA ILE A 17 6.05 -15.36 -3.77
C ILE A 17 4.93 -14.53 -4.39
N TYR A 18 4.31 -13.69 -3.57
CA TYR A 18 3.37 -12.67 -4.03
C TYR A 18 4.07 -11.33 -3.92
N ALA A 19 4.24 -10.65 -5.05
CA ALA A 19 4.83 -9.33 -5.11
C ALA A 19 3.73 -8.32 -5.44
N VAL A 20 3.62 -7.28 -4.61
CA VAL A 20 2.68 -6.19 -4.79
C VAL A 20 3.50 -4.92 -4.98
N ASP A 21 3.23 -4.20 -6.08
CA ASP A 21 3.79 -2.86 -6.29
C ASP A 21 2.74 -1.81 -5.94
N THR A 22 2.95 -1.14 -4.81
CA THR A 22 2.09 -0.07 -4.32
C THR A 22 2.25 1.25 -5.09
N GLY A 23 3.23 1.31 -6.00
CA GLY A 23 3.69 2.56 -6.59
C GLY A 23 4.43 3.44 -5.59
N GLY A 24 4.86 4.62 -6.04
CA GLY A 24 5.68 5.55 -5.27
C GLY A 24 4.96 6.81 -4.76
N GLN A 25 3.63 6.84 -4.76
CA GLN A 25 2.88 8.06 -4.42
C GLN A 25 2.72 8.18 -2.91
N ALA A 26 3.18 9.29 -2.31
CA ALA A 26 3.07 9.50 -0.86
C ALA A 26 1.62 9.39 -0.34
N ALA A 27 0.64 9.86 -1.11
CA ALA A 27 -0.79 9.76 -0.75
C ALA A 27 -1.30 8.30 -0.67
N PHE A 28 -0.66 7.37 -1.38
CA PHE A 28 -1.00 5.95 -1.27
C PHE A 28 -0.56 5.38 0.09
N LEU A 29 0.52 5.89 0.69
CA LEU A 29 1.00 5.42 1.99
C LEU A 29 -0.03 5.66 3.11
N ASP A 30 -0.87 6.69 2.99
CA ASP A 30 -1.95 6.99 3.93
C ASP A 30 -3.13 6.01 3.86
N ILE A 31 -3.30 5.30 2.76
CA ILE A 31 -4.46 4.41 2.54
C ILE A 31 -4.04 2.95 2.42
N ALA A 32 -2.74 2.68 2.22
CA ALA A 32 -2.16 1.36 2.16
C ALA A 32 -2.56 0.46 3.35
N PRO A 33 -2.63 0.92 4.62
CA PRO A 33 -3.03 0.06 5.73
C PRO A 33 -4.47 -0.45 5.63
N ALA A 34 -5.37 0.26 4.94
CA ALA A 34 -6.74 -0.18 4.74
C ALA A 34 -6.87 -1.25 3.64
N LEU A 35 -5.99 -1.17 2.63
CA LEU A 35 -6.07 -1.96 1.40
C LEU A 35 -5.16 -3.18 1.39
N LEU A 36 -3.95 -3.03 1.92
CA LEU A 36 -2.96 -4.09 1.98
C LEU A 36 -3.23 -5.02 3.15
N ARG A 37 -2.65 -6.21 3.05
CA ARG A 37 -2.63 -7.22 4.12
C ARG A 37 -1.18 -7.48 4.49
N TYR A 38 -1.00 -8.25 5.54
CA TYR A 38 0.33 -8.43 6.12
C TYR A 38 1.29 -9.04 5.09
N ASN A 39 2.44 -8.40 4.93
CA ASN A 39 3.54 -8.90 4.11
C ASN A 39 4.69 -9.28 5.03
N SER A 40 5.26 -10.48 4.82
CA SER A 40 6.41 -10.93 5.59
C SER A 40 7.65 -10.08 5.33
N VAL A 41 7.82 -9.60 4.09
CA VAL A 41 8.92 -8.72 3.68
C VAL A 41 8.39 -7.54 2.90
N ASN A 42 8.84 -6.36 3.29
CA ASN A 42 8.52 -5.09 2.64
C ASN A 42 9.83 -4.47 2.13
N ILE A 43 9.86 -4.12 0.85
CA ILE A 43 11.03 -3.50 0.23
C ILE A 43 10.75 -2.01 0.08
N VAL A 44 11.59 -1.19 0.68
CA VAL A 44 11.51 0.28 0.57
C VAL A 44 12.75 0.78 -0.15
N THR A 45 12.57 1.63 -1.15
CA THR A 45 13.68 2.11 -1.99
C THR A 45 14.02 3.56 -1.69
N HIS A 46 15.31 3.87 -1.66
CA HIS A 46 15.86 5.23 -1.63
C HIS A 46 16.86 5.41 -2.76
N LYS A 47 16.86 6.57 -3.42
CA LYS A 47 17.92 6.89 -4.39
C LYS A 47 19.18 7.33 -3.67
N LEU A 48 20.30 6.65 -3.93
CA LEU A 48 21.55 6.98 -3.23
C LEU A 48 22.11 8.34 -3.65
N ASP A 49 21.88 8.80 -4.88
CA ASP A 49 22.36 10.08 -5.38
C ASP A 49 21.60 11.31 -4.83
N GLU A 50 20.50 11.12 -4.09
CA GLU A 50 19.72 12.20 -3.47
C GLU A 50 19.95 12.25 -1.94
N ALA A 51 20.02 13.44 -1.32
CA ALA A 51 20.17 13.54 0.13
C ALA A 51 18.88 13.13 0.87
N LEU A 52 19.01 12.72 2.13
CA LEU A 52 17.86 12.37 2.96
C LEU A 52 17.02 13.60 3.32
N GLU A 53 17.66 14.77 3.37
CA GLU A 53 17.06 16.07 3.65
C GLU A 53 16.40 16.72 2.43
N ASP A 54 16.68 16.22 1.23
CA ASP A 54 16.15 16.81 0.01
C ASP A 54 14.63 16.61 -0.03
N GLU A 55 13.91 17.68 -0.40
CA GLU A 55 12.50 17.59 -0.70
C GLU A 55 12.26 16.62 -1.86
N THR A 56 11.34 15.71 -1.64
CA THR A 56 10.93 14.72 -2.63
C THR A 56 10.14 15.39 -3.75
N ALA A 57 10.53 15.03 -4.97
CA ALA A 57 9.83 15.43 -6.17
C ALA A 57 9.22 14.18 -6.79
N PHE A 58 7.89 14.09 -6.80
CA PHE A 58 7.16 12.97 -7.38
C PHE A 58 6.92 13.22 -8.86
N TYR A 59 7.16 12.21 -9.68
CA TYR A 59 6.89 12.23 -11.11
C TYR A 59 6.30 10.88 -11.52
N TYR A 60 5.45 10.88 -12.54
CA TYR A 60 4.87 9.65 -13.05
C TYR A 60 5.65 9.17 -14.25
N ASN A 61 6.06 7.91 -14.17
CA ASN A 61 6.64 7.20 -15.29
C ASN A 61 5.62 6.18 -15.81
N ILE A 62 5.33 6.25 -17.10
CA ILE A 62 4.52 5.24 -17.79
C ILE A 62 5.40 4.69 -18.91
N ASN A 63 5.68 3.38 -18.87
CA ASN A 63 6.59 2.72 -19.83
C ASN A 63 7.94 3.44 -19.97
N ASP A 64 8.60 3.71 -18.84
CA ASP A 64 9.92 4.39 -18.74
C ASP A 64 9.97 5.84 -19.26
N LYS A 65 8.83 6.42 -19.65
CA LYS A 65 8.74 7.83 -20.01
C LYS A 65 8.18 8.63 -18.84
N GLN A 66 8.88 9.68 -18.46
CA GLN A 66 8.41 10.66 -17.48
C GLN A 66 7.34 11.56 -18.12
N TYR A 67 6.25 11.77 -17.39
CA TYR A 67 5.16 12.66 -17.78
C TYR A 67 4.95 13.76 -16.74
N GLY A 68 4.73 14.98 -17.23
CA GLY A 68 4.47 16.17 -16.43
C GLY A 68 5.68 16.71 -15.65
N ALA A 69 5.48 17.86 -15.02
CA ALA A 69 6.44 18.44 -14.09
C ALA A 69 6.50 17.66 -12.77
N SER A 70 7.66 17.68 -12.12
CA SER A 70 7.83 17.05 -10.80
C SER A 70 7.04 17.82 -9.73
N ILE A 71 6.34 17.10 -8.86
CA ILE A 71 5.48 17.69 -7.84
C ILE A 71 6.16 17.56 -6.48
N ARG A 72 6.34 18.70 -5.82
CA ARG A 72 6.89 18.76 -4.47
C ARG A 72 5.75 18.70 -3.46
N ARG A 73 5.83 17.76 -2.52
CA ARG A 73 4.84 17.60 -1.43
C ARG A 73 5.37 18.07 -0.07
N GLY A 74 6.52 18.75 -0.06
CA GLY A 74 7.14 19.26 1.17
C GLY A 74 7.62 18.17 2.13
N LEU A 75 7.67 16.91 1.68
CA LEU A 75 8.25 15.80 2.42
C LEU A 75 9.69 15.57 1.98
N THR A 76 10.59 15.33 2.92
CA THR A 76 11.97 14.93 2.60
C THR A 76 12.05 13.44 2.25
N ASN A 77 13.14 13.03 1.60
CA ASN A 77 13.41 11.62 1.35
C ASN A 77 13.40 10.77 2.64
N GLU A 78 13.93 11.31 3.74
CA GLU A 78 13.87 10.68 5.06
C GLU A 78 12.42 10.45 5.53
N GLN A 79 11.57 11.47 5.39
CA GLN A 79 10.17 11.39 5.80
C GLN A 79 9.38 10.39 4.94
N VAL A 80 9.65 10.32 3.64
CA VAL A 80 8.99 9.34 2.76
C VAL A 80 9.37 7.91 3.14
N LEU A 81 10.65 7.65 3.45
CA LEU A 81 11.10 6.34 3.96
C LEU A 81 10.41 6.00 5.28
N GLU A 82 10.36 6.96 6.21
CA GLU A 82 9.70 6.80 7.49
C GLU A 82 8.20 6.50 7.33
N CYS A 83 7.49 7.26 6.49
CA CYS A 83 6.07 7.04 6.19
C CYS A 83 5.84 5.66 5.55
N SER A 84 6.74 5.21 4.67
CA SER A 84 6.63 3.90 4.02
C SER A 84 6.71 2.76 5.03
N ILE A 85 7.68 2.84 5.95
CA ILE A 85 7.85 1.85 7.01
C ILE A 85 6.68 1.92 7.99
N ARG A 86 6.30 3.10 8.45
CA ARG A 86 5.17 3.33 9.36
C ARG A 86 3.86 2.77 8.83
N SER A 87 3.60 2.97 7.54
CA SER A 87 2.38 2.48 6.89
C SER A 87 2.28 0.97 6.98
N LEU A 88 3.32 0.26 6.55
CA LEU A 88 3.30 -1.20 6.48
C LEU A 88 3.54 -1.87 7.85
N ALA A 89 4.24 -1.20 8.77
CA ALA A 89 4.46 -1.67 10.14
C ALA A 89 3.20 -1.60 11.01
N SER A 90 2.20 -0.80 10.60
CA SER A 90 0.91 -0.71 11.29
C SER A 90 -0.06 -1.85 10.93
N ILE A 91 0.29 -2.70 9.96
CA ILE A 91 -0.55 -3.82 9.51
C ILE A 91 -0.28 -5.02 10.42
N ASN A 92 -1.33 -5.50 11.08
CA ASN A 92 -1.22 -6.64 12.00
C ASN A 92 -0.93 -7.94 11.26
N PRO A 93 -0.14 -8.86 11.85
CA PRO A 93 0.06 -10.19 11.32
C PRO A 93 -1.27 -10.96 11.21
N PRO A 94 -1.35 -11.96 10.30
CA PRO A 94 -2.55 -12.77 10.17
C PRO A 94 -2.83 -13.51 11.48
N GLU A 95 -4.05 -13.36 12.00
CA GLU A 95 -4.49 -14.16 13.16
C GLU A 95 -4.69 -15.62 12.77
N PRO A 96 -4.50 -16.59 13.68
CA PRO A 96 -4.85 -17.98 13.44
C PRO A 96 -6.30 -18.11 12.98
N PHE A 97 -6.51 -18.70 11.80
CA PHE A 97 -7.82 -18.74 11.16
C PHE A 97 -8.39 -20.16 11.16
N GLU A 98 -9.52 -20.38 11.83
CA GLU A 98 -10.28 -21.65 11.79
C GLU A 98 -9.42 -22.91 12.07
N GLY A 99 -8.46 -22.83 13.00
CA GLY A 99 -7.58 -23.96 13.34
C GLY A 99 -6.41 -24.15 12.37
N ILE A 100 -6.19 -23.23 11.43
CA ILE A 100 -4.97 -23.12 10.65
C ILE A 100 -3.99 -22.27 11.44
N GLU A 101 -2.92 -22.91 11.87
CA GLU A 101 -1.77 -22.25 12.47
C GLU A 101 -0.94 -21.62 11.35
N VAL A 102 -0.77 -20.30 11.42
CA VAL A 102 0.24 -19.58 10.64
C VAL A 102 1.48 -19.48 11.51
N LEU A 103 2.52 -20.17 11.09
CA LEU A 103 3.84 -20.16 11.69
C LEU A 103 4.66 -19.04 11.06
N HIS A 104 5.34 -18.30 11.91
CA HIS A 104 6.37 -17.35 11.50
C HIS A 104 7.74 -17.96 11.83
N PRO A 105 8.80 -17.69 11.04
CA PRO A 105 10.12 -18.27 11.25
C PRO A 105 10.62 -18.02 12.67
N LYS A 106 11.01 -19.10 13.35
CA LYS A 106 11.50 -19.12 14.73
C LYS A 106 12.83 -18.38 14.94
N GLU A 107 13.55 -18.04 13.89
CA GLU A 107 14.90 -17.43 14.03
C GLU A 107 14.87 -15.91 14.32
N LEU A 108 13.68 -15.30 14.42
CA LEU A 108 13.51 -13.94 14.97
C LEU A 108 13.07 -13.95 16.45
N GLU A 109 13.16 -15.09 17.14
CA GLU A 109 12.82 -15.30 18.57
C GLU A 109 13.66 -14.47 19.57
N ASP A 110 14.64 -13.68 19.13
CA ASP A 110 15.38 -12.74 20.00
C ASP A 110 14.57 -11.49 20.40
N THR A 111 13.31 -11.37 19.99
CA THR A 111 12.40 -10.30 20.47
C THR A 111 11.05 -10.84 20.91
N ASP A 112 10.82 -10.90 22.23
CA ASP A 112 9.52 -10.90 22.95
C ASP A 112 8.29 -11.62 22.33
N GLY A 113 8.48 -12.62 21.46
CA GLY A 113 7.39 -13.44 20.91
C GLY A 113 6.41 -12.72 19.96
N GLU A 114 6.75 -11.54 19.43
CA GLU A 114 5.86 -10.77 18.53
C GLU A 114 6.29 -10.89 17.05
N ASN A 115 5.37 -11.37 16.20
CA ASN A 115 5.57 -11.46 14.76
C ASN A 115 5.54 -10.07 14.10
N LYS A 116 6.70 -9.48 13.84
CA LYS A 116 6.82 -8.15 13.22
C LYS A 116 7.14 -8.23 11.74
N PRO A 117 6.60 -7.34 10.89
CA PRO A 117 6.94 -7.27 9.48
C PRO A 117 8.42 -6.94 9.28
N CYS A 118 9.06 -7.60 8.30
CA CYS A 118 10.45 -7.31 7.94
C CYS A 118 10.52 -6.23 6.87
N PHE A 119 11.56 -5.41 6.93
CA PHE A 119 11.84 -4.33 5.98
C PHE A 119 13.26 -4.41 5.46
N ILE A 120 13.40 -4.28 4.14
CA ILE A 120 14.69 -4.15 3.46
C ILE A 120 14.74 -2.75 2.85
N VAL A 121 15.76 -1.96 3.20
CA VAL A 121 16.00 -0.65 2.59
C VAL A 121 17.00 -0.78 1.45
N ILE A 122 16.54 -0.61 0.22
CA ILE A 122 17.38 -0.68 -0.98
C ILE A 122 17.79 0.74 -1.41
N GLY A 123 19.09 0.98 -1.44
CA GLY A 123 19.68 2.19 -1.99
C GLY A 123 19.97 2.01 -3.49
N THR A 124 19.14 2.55 -4.37
CA THR A 124 19.33 2.50 -5.83
C THR A 124 20.32 3.56 -6.32
N PHE A 125 20.70 3.53 -7.61
CA PHE A 125 21.63 4.49 -8.23
C PHE A 125 23.03 4.54 -7.59
N LYS A 126 23.51 3.41 -7.04
CA LYS A 126 24.88 3.30 -6.51
C LYS A 126 25.95 3.74 -7.51
N ASP A 127 25.74 3.46 -8.79
CA ASP A 127 26.63 3.81 -9.90
C ASP A 127 26.81 5.31 -10.13
N LYS A 128 25.84 6.14 -9.68
CA LYS A 128 25.91 7.59 -9.78
C LYS A 128 26.65 8.26 -8.62
N VAL A 129 27.05 7.49 -7.61
CA VAL A 129 27.71 8.02 -6.41
C VAL A 129 29.23 7.85 -6.50
N THR A 130 29.97 8.95 -6.39
CA THR A 130 31.44 8.96 -6.47
C THR A 130 32.13 8.27 -5.29
N ASP A 131 31.62 8.45 -4.06
CA ASP A 131 32.09 7.75 -2.85
C ASP A 131 30.92 7.09 -2.10
N PRO A 132 30.49 5.89 -2.53
CA PRO A 132 29.38 5.19 -1.89
C PRO A 132 29.65 4.85 -0.43
N ARG A 133 30.91 4.61 -0.02
CA ARG A 133 31.22 4.14 1.35
C ARG A 133 30.97 5.25 2.38
N SER A 134 31.52 6.45 2.14
CA SER A 134 31.33 7.58 3.04
C SER A 134 29.85 8.01 3.09
N LEU A 135 29.19 8.05 1.92
CA LEU A 135 27.78 8.39 1.82
C LEU A 135 26.89 7.41 2.59
N LEU A 136 27.11 6.10 2.40
CA LEU A 136 26.35 5.07 3.10
C LEU A 136 26.56 5.19 4.61
N LYS A 137 27.77 5.47 5.09
CA LYS A 137 28.02 5.66 6.53
C LYS A 137 27.14 6.79 7.09
N SER A 138 27.17 7.96 6.45
CA SER A 138 26.37 9.13 6.87
C SER A 138 24.86 8.85 6.83
N LYS A 139 24.35 8.26 5.73
CA LYS A 139 22.93 7.92 5.60
C LYS A 139 22.49 6.87 6.62
N ASN A 140 23.30 5.85 6.86
CA ASN A 140 23.00 4.81 7.86
C ASN A 140 22.96 5.37 9.28
N GLU A 141 23.87 6.31 9.64
CA GLU A 141 23.84 6.95 10.96
C GLU A 141 22.55 7.76 11.20
N LYS A 142 22.05 8.45 10.17
CA LYS A 142 20.77 9.18 10.23
C LYS A 142 19.59 8.22 10.30
N LEU A 143 19.50 7.27 9.37
CA LEU A 143 18.42 6.28 9.33
C LEU A 143 18.35 5.43 10.59
N LYS A 144 19.49 5.06 11.21
CA LYS A 144 19.47 4.35 12.51
C LYS A 144 18.69 5.14 13.56
N LYS A 145 18.88 6.46 13.65
CA LYS A 145 18.15 7.29 14.64
C LYS A 145 16.66 7.32 14.38
N VAL A 146 16.26 7.45 13.12
CA VAL A 146 14.85 7.50 12.71
C VAL A 146 14.19 6.13 12.91
N LEU A 147 14.84 5.07 12.43
CA LEU A 147 14.27 3.73 12.38
C LEU A 147 14.31 2.99 13.72
N LEU A 148 15.14 3.42 14.68
CA LEU A 148 15.09 2.94 16.07
C LEU A 148 13.69 3.10 16.69
N GLY A 149 12.92 4.11 16.26
CA GLY A 149 11.55 4.32 16.70
C GLY A 149 10.59 3.17 16.37
N PHE A 150 10.93 2.35 15.37
CA PHE A 150 10.11 1.22 14.90
C PHE A 150 10.58 -0.14 15.43
N SER A 151 11.61 -0.20 16.27
CA SER A 151 12.16 -1.48 16.80
C SER A 151 11.12 -2.38 17.50
N ASN A 152 10.08 -1.77 18.06
CA ASN A 152 8.98 -2.49 18.68
C ASN A 152 7.93 -2.97 17.66
N ASN A 153 7.87 -2.42 16.46
CA ASN A 153 6.81 -2.65 15.49
C ASN A 153 7.30 -3.31 14.18
N ALA A 154 8.60 -3.31 13.91
CA ALA A 154 9.17 -3.75 12.65
C ALA A 154 10.59 -4.31 12.81
N HIS A 155 10.95 -5.28 11.97
CA HIS A 155 12.32 -5.75 11.82
C HIS A 155 12.98 -5.08 10.61
N ILE A 156 13.91 -4.16 10.84
CA ILE A 156 14.72 -3.59 9.76
C ILE A 156 15.91 -4.51 9.51
N LEU A 157 15.92 -5.20 8.38
CA LEU A 157 16.96 -6.15 8.03
C LEU A 157 18.26 -5.41 7.70
N GLN A 158 19.35 -5.91 8.26
CA GLN A 158 20.67 -5.29 8.13
C GLN A 158 21.48 -5.93 7.00
N TYR A 159 22.23 -5.08 6.32
CA TYR A 159 23.33 -5.40 5.43
C TYR A 159 24.67 -5.37 6.20
N LYS A 160 25.72 -5.91 5.59
CA LYS A 160 27.09 -6.06 6.14
C LYS A 160 27.52 -4.90 7.07
N ASN A 161 28.12 -5.25 8.21
CA ASN A 161 28.56 -4.31 9.26
C ASN A 161 27.41 -3.45 9.84
N ASP A 162 26.27 -4.07 10.09
CA ASP A 162 25.07 -3.45 10.66
C ASP A 162 24.56 -2.24 9.86
N ALA A 163 24.82 -2.19 8.55
CA ALA A 163 24.27 -1.18 7.67
C ALA A 163 22.78 -1.45 7.46
N LEU A 164 21.94 -0.41 7.40
CA LEU A 164 20.52 -0.54 7.09
C LEU A 164 20.23 -0.53 5.59
N ILE A 165 21.09 0.11 4.80
CA ILE A 165 20.90 0.25 3.34
C ILE A 165 21.68 -0.81 2.58
N PHE A 166 21.00 -1.53 1.70
CA PHE A 166 21.57 -2.39 0.66
C PHE A 166 21.85 -1.56 -0.60
N PRO A 167 23.11 -1.25 -0.94
CA PRO A 167 23.43 -0.37 -2.05
C PRO A 167 23.46 -1.15 -3.38
N VAL A 168 22.55 -0.86 -4.29
CA VAL A 168 22.37 -1.61 -5.53
C VAL A 168 22.59 -0.70 -6.74
N ASN A 169 23.39 -1.17 -7.69
CA ASN A 169 23.36 -0.71 -9.07
C ASN A 169 22.44 -1.65 -9.86
N THR A 170 21.20 -1.22 -10.11
CA THR A 170 20.17 -2.05 -10.77
C THR A 170 20.51 -2.40 -12.23
N LEU A 171 21.39 -1.62 -12.87
CA LEU A 171 21.89 -1.86 -14.22
C LEU A 171 23.19 -2.71 -14.23
N GLY A 172 23.85 -2.81 -13.09
CA GLY A 172 25.09 -3.56 -12.94
C GLY A 172 24.87 -5.07 -12.97
N ARG A 173 25.85 -5.78 -13.54
CA ARG A 173 25.90 -7.25 -13.60
C ARG A 173 27.25 -7.78 -13.11
N SER A 174 27.97 -6.98 -12.32
CA SER A 174 29.26 -7.40 -11.75
C SER A 174 29.05 -8.47 -10.68
N SER A 175 30.11 -9.20 -10.34
CA SER A 175 30.09 -10.16 -9.23
C SER A 175 29.67 -9.51 -7.91
N GLN A 176 30.06 -8.25 -7.69
CA GLN A 176 29.67 -7.50 -6.50
C GLN A 176 28.16 -7.20 -6.47
N GLU A 177 27.55 -6.83 -7.60
CA GLU A 177 26.10 -6.62 -7.63
C GLU A 177 25.33 -7.93 -7.47
N GLN A 178 25.87 -9.03 -8.00
CA GLN A 178 25.31 -10.36 -7.78
C GLN A 178 25.36 -10.76 -6.30
N GLU A 179 26.47 -10.51 -5.61
CA GLU A 179 26.61 -10.78 -4.18
C GLU A 179 25.57 -10.01 -3.35
N ILE A 180 25.32 -8.73 -3.67
CA ILE A 180 24.31 -7.92 -2.99
C ILE A 180 22.90 -8.44 -3.28
N ALA A 181 22.63 -8.83 -4.53
CA ALA A 181 21.34 -9.42 -4.89
C ALA A 181 21.11 -10.78 -4.22
N ASP A 182 22.16 -11.58 -4.05
CA ASP A 182 22.11 -12.86 -3.35
C ASP A 182 21.88 -12.65 -1.84
N ASP A 183 22.52 -11.65 -1.23
CA ASP A 183 22.26 -11.26 0.17
C ASP A 183 20.80 -10.83 0.37
N ILE A 184 20.25 -10.00 -0.52
CA ILE A 184 18.84 -9.58 -0.49
C ILE A 184 17.92 -10.81 -0.64
N ARG A 185 18.20 -11.69 -1.60
CA ARG A 185 17.40 -12.91 -1.82
C ARG A 185 17.43 -13.80 -0.59
N HIS A 186 18.60 -14.00 0.00
CA HIS A 186 18.75 -14.80 1.21
C HIS A 186 17.91 -14.23 2.35
N LYS A 187 17.97 -12.92 2.59
CA LYS A 187 17.16 -12.23 3.60
C LYS A 187 15.65 -12.38 3.34
N ILE A 188 15.20 -12.28 2.10
CA ILE A 188 13.80 -12.53 1.73
C ILE A 188 13.41 -13.98 2.04
N CYS A 189 14.27 -14.94 1.71
CA CYS A 189 14.01 -16.36 1.94
C CYS A 189 14.01 -16.75 3.42
N GLU A 190 14.67 -15.98 4.30
CA GLU A 190 14.63 -16.16 5.76
C GLU A 190 13.38 -15.53 6.39
N SER A 191 12.79 -14.53 5.73
CA SER A 191 11.63 -13.77 6.22
C SER A 191 10.33 -14.20 5.52
N TYR A 192 9.89 -15.43 5.78
CA TYR A 192 8.67 -16.01 5.20
C TYR A 192 7.52 -16.14 6.20
N MET A 193 6.36 -16.59 5.73
CA MET A 193 5.29 -17.14 6.57
C MET A 193 5.04 -18.56 6.11
N GLU A 194 4.75 -19.45 7.05
CA GLU A 194 4.39 -20.84 6.78
C GLU A 194 3.00 -21.11 7.33
N ALA A 195 2.20 -21.89 6.62
CA ALA A 195 0.89 -22.28 7.09
C ALA A 195 0.58 -23.71 6.68
N ARG A 196 0.00 -24.47 7.61
CA ARG A 196 -0.44 -25.83 7.34
C ARG A 196 -1.88 -25.82 6.85
N ILE A 197 -2.04 -25.94 5.54
CA ILE A 197 -3.36 -25.88 4.90
C ILE A 197 -3.82 -27.24 4.39
N PRO A 198 -5.15 -27.47 4.30
CA PRO A 198 -5.67 -28.63 3.59
C PRO A 198 -5.19 -28.65 2.14
N ARG A 199 -4.69 -29.80 1.66
CA ARG A 199 -4.23 -29.95 0.27
C ARG A 199 -5.27 -29.53 -0.79
N LYS A 200 -6.56 -29.68 -0.48
CA LYS A 200 -7.64 -29.21 -1.36
C LYS A 200 -7.66 -27.68 -1.52
N TRP A 201 -7.28 -26.92 -0.48
CA TRP A 201 -7.18 -25.46 -0.55
C TRP A 201 -6.03 -25.03 -1.46
N PHE A 202 -4.90 -25.74 -1.39
CA PHE A 202 -3.79 -25.55 -2.33
C PHE A 202 -4.22 -25.79 -3.79
N LEU A 203 -4.86 -26.94 -4.06
CA LEU A 203 -5.38 -27.24 -5.41
C LEU A 203 -6.43 -26.22 -5.86
N PHE A 204 -7.25 -25.74 -4.93
CA PHE A 204 -8.24 -24.69 -5.18
C PHE A 204 -7.56 -23.38 -5.61
N GLN A 205 -6.55 -22.93 -4.89
CA GLN A 205 -5.78 -21.74 -5.24
C GLN A 205 -5.13 -21.84 -6.62
N LEU A 206 -4.51 -22.97 -6.96
CA LEU A 206 -3.94 -23.19 -8.29
C LEU A 206 -5.00 -23.05 -9.38
N LYS A 207 -6.20 -23.62 -9.17
CA LYS A 207 -7.30 -23.52 -10.12
C LYS A 207 -7.87 -22.11 -10.24
N LEU A 208 -7.93 -21.35 -9.15
CA LEU A 208 -8.30 -19.93 -9.20
C LEU A 208 -7.30 -19.14 -10.04
N ASN A 209 -5.99 -19.36 -9.84
CA ASN A 209 -4.94 -18.68 -10.59
C ASN A 209 -4.92 -19.06 -12.08
N GLU A 210 -5.26 -20.29 -12.43
CA GLU A 210 -5.45 -20.69 -13.84
C GLU A 210 -6.64 -19.96 -14.47
N GLU A 211 -7.77 -19.91 -13.78
CA GLU A 211 -9.00 -19.28 -14.27
C GLU A 211 -8.87 -17.75 -14.36
N SER A 212 -8.20 -17.11 -13.40
CA SER A 212 -8.07 -15.66 -13.33
C SER A 212 -7.20 -15.06 -14.42
N LYS A 213 -6.21 -15.81 -14.96
CA LYS A 213 -5.36 -15.39 -16.09
C LYS A 213 -6.17 -14.99 -17.32
N MET A 214 -7.31 -15.64 -17.54
CA MET A 214 -8.20 -15.35 -18.68
C MET A 214 -9.19 -14.22 -18.40
N LYS A 215 -9.28 -13.73 -17.15
CA LYS A 215 -10.28 -12.76 -16.67
C LYS A 215 -9.64 -11.55 -15.97
N GLY A 216 -8.40 -11.21 -16.35
CA GLY A 216 -7.73 -10.01 -15.84
C GLY A 216 -7.52 -10.00 -14.32
N GLY A 217 -7.38 -11.17 -13.70
CA GLY A 217 -7.07 -11.28 -12.27
C GLY A 217 -8.26 -11.12 -11.31
N ILE A 218 -9.49 -10.95 -11.82
CA ILE A 218 -10.70 -10.80 -10.99
C ILE A 218 -11.69 -11.93 -11.29
N LEU A 219 -12.25 -12.54 -10.27
CA LEU A 219 -13.24 -13.62 -10.39
C LEU A 219 -14.51 -13.29 -9.60
N LYS A 220 -15.66 -13.71 -10.15
CA LYS A 220 -16.91 -13.75 -9.39
C LYS A 220 -16.88 -14.86 -8.34
N LYS A 221 -17.54 -14.65 -7.21
CA LYS A 221 -17.62 -15.63 -6.12
C LYS A 221 -18.28 -16.94 -6.58
N SER A 222 -19.29 -16.84 -7.45
CA SER A 222 -19.94 -18.01 -8.08
C SER A 222 -18.97 -18.89 -8.89
N VAL A 223 -17.95 -18.31 -9.52
CA VAL A 223 -16.90 -19.07 -10.24
C VAL A 223 -16.01 -19.80 -9.23
N CYS A 224 -15.63 -19.11 -8.15
CA CYS A 224 -14.87 -19.72 -7.05
C CYS A 224 -15.64 -20.90 -6.44
N ASP A 225 -16.95 -20.77 -6.23
CA ASP A 225 -17.80 -21.86 -5.72
C ASP A 225 -17.86 -23.05 -6.68
N ALA A 226 -17.99 -22.81 -7.98
CA ALA A 226 -17.98 -23.87 -8.99
C ALA A 226 -16.65 -24.62 -9.03
N ILE A 227 -15.52 -23.93 -8.89
CA ILE A 227 -14.19 -24.55 -8.79
C ILE A 227 -14.08 -25.36 -7.49
N GLY A 228 -14.52 -24.80 -6.36
CA GLY A 228 -14.52 -25.49 -5.07
C GLY A 228 -15.35 -26.77 -5.10
N ALA A 229 -16.55 -26.74 -5.68
CA ALA A 229 -17.42 -27.90 -5.83
C ALA A 229 -16.75 -29.03 -6.64
N LYS A 230 -16.04 -28.70 -7.73
CA LYS A 230 -15.25 -29.66 -8.53
C LYS A 230 -14.13 -30.33 -7.73
N LEU A 231 -13.62 -29.66 -6.68
CA LEU A 231 -12.63 -30.19 -5.75
C LEU A 231 -13.24 -30.81 -4.48
N SER A 232 -14.57 -30.97 -4.46
CA SER A 232 -15.32 -31.46 -3.29
C SER A 232 -15.04 -30.63 -2.03
N LEU A 233 -15.01 -29.30 -2.18
CA LEU A 233 -15.06 -28.32 -1.10
C LEU A 233 -16.52 -27.90 -0.90
N THR A 234 -16.94 -27.75 0.35
CA THR A 234 -18.24 -27.17 0.68
C THR A 234 -18.21 -25.65 0.46
N PRO A 235 -19.37 -24.97 0.34
CA PRO A 235 -19.42 -23.51 0.28
C PRO A 235 -18.72 -22.83 1.47
N ARG A 236 -18.80 -23.48 2.65
CA ARG A 236 -18.07 -23.03 3.85
C ARG A 236 -16.57 -23.12 3.62
N ASP A 237 -16.06 -24.27 3.16
CA ASP A 237 -14.62 -24.45 2.90
C ASP A 237 -14.10 -23.45 1.87
N VAL A 238 -14.87 -23.15 0.82
CA VAL A 238 -14.51 -22.15 -0.19
C VAL A 238 -14.38 -20.77 0.45
N ASN A 239 -15.38 -20.36 1.24
CA ASN A 239 -15.36 -19.07 1.92
C ASN A 239 -14.19 -18.96 2.91
N SER A 240 -13.93 -20.02 3.67
CA SER A 240 -12.80 -20.12 4.60
C SER A 240 -11.46 -20.03 3.88
N ALA A 241 -11.28 -20.74 2.77
CA ALA A 241 -10.06 -20.68 1.97
C ALA A 241 -9.82 -19.28 1.39
N LEU A 242 -10.86 -18.62 0.86
CA LEU A 242 -10.73 -17.25 0.34
C LEU A 242 -10.36 -16.25 1.43
N LYS A 243 -10.99 -16.32 2.61
CA LYS A 243 -10.64 -15.47 3.77
C LYS A 243 -9.22 -15.72 4.24
N PHE A 244 -8.78 -16.97 4.27
CA PHE A 244 -7.41 -17.32 4.62
C PHE A 244 -6.40 -16.72 3.64
N PHE A 245 -6.60 -16.91 2.33
CA PHE A 245 -5.71 -16.32 1.33
C PHE A 245 -5.76 -14.79 1.30
N HIS A 246 -6.89 -14.20 1.69
CA HIS A 246 -6.99 -12.75 1.92
C HIS A 246 -6.04 -12.27 3.02
N HIS A 247 -6.01 -12.94 4.17
CA HIS A 247 -5.11 -12.56 5.27
C HIS A 247 -3.63 -12.70 4.92
N LEU A 248 -3.28 -13.55 3.95
CA LEU A 248 -1.91 -13.74 3.47
C LEU A 248 -1.52 -12.83 2.28
N THR A 249 -2.37 -11.87 1.89
CA THR A 249 -2.14 -11.02 0.71
C THR A 249 -2.07 -11.79 -0.62
N ALA A 250 -2.39 -13.09 -0.64
CA ALA A 250 -2.37 -13.91 -1.84
C ALA A 250 -3.54 -13.59 -2.79
N LEU A 251 -4.60 -12.99 -2.26
CA LEU A 251 -5.74 -12.42 -2.98
C LEU A 251 -6.43 -11.35 -2.11
N LEU A 252 -7.38 -10.61 -2.66
CA LEU A 252 -8.29 -9.75 -1.87
C LEU A 252 -9.73 -10.25 -1.96
N TYR A 253 -10.38 -10.41 -0.80
CA TYR A 253 -11.77 -10.83 -0.70
C TYR A 253 -12.46 -10.13 0.46
N PHE A 254 -13.47 -9.31 0.15
CA PHE A 254 -14.23 -8.51 1.12
C PHE A 254 -15.69 -8.97 1.15
N PRO A 255 -15.99 -10.15 1.74
CA PRO A 255 -17.33 -10.76 1.69
C PRO A 255 -18.44 -9.84 2.20
N ASP A 256 -18.14 -9.07 3.23
CA ASP A 256 -19.12 -8.22 3.93
C ASP A 256 -19.35 -6.86 3.22
N ILE A 257 -18.52 -6.52 2.22
CA ILE A 257 -18.57 -5.25 1.49
C ILE A 257 -18.96 -5.49 0.03
N ILE A 258 -18.17 -6.29 -0.69
CA ILE A 258 -18.30 -6.62 -2.12
C ILE A 258 -18.20 -8.15 -2.32
N GLY A 259 -19.14 -8.88 -1.72
CA GLY A 259 -19.02 -10.34 -1.56
C GLY A 259 -19.09 -11.21 -2.81
N ASP A 260 -19.46 -10.66 -3.97
CA ASP A 260 -19.41 -11.39 -5.26
C ASP A 260 -18.05 -11.23 -5.97
N THR A 261 -17.10 -10.45 -5.45
CA THR A 261 -15.83 -10.18 -6.16
C THR A 261 -14.63 -10.73 -5.37
N VAL A 262 -13.74 -11.43 -6.07
CA VAL A 262 -12.46 -11.92 -5.56
C VAL A 262 -11.34 -11.44 -6.47
N PHE A 263 -10.37 -10.70 -5.92
CA PHE A 263 -9.21 -10.20 -6.65
C PHE A 263 -8.04 -11.16 -6.45
N LEU A 264 -7.74 -12.00 -7.45
CA LEU A 264 -6.54 -12.86 -7.44
C LEU A 264 -5.29 -12.06 -7.80
N ASP A 265 -5.48 -10.95 -8.52
CA ASP A 265 -4.47 -9.92 -8.72
C ASP A 265 -5.02 -8.59 -8.16
N SER A 266 -4.34 -8.03 -7.17
CA SER A 266 -4.71 -6.74 -6.58
C SER A 266 -4.16 -5.55 -7.36
N GLN A 267 -3.19 -5.76 -8.25
CA GLN A 267 -2.52 -4.68 -8.99
C GLN A 267 -3.51 -3.82 -9.79
N PRO A 268 -4.52 -4.38 -10.49
CA PRO A 268 -5.46 -3.55 -11.23
C PRO A 268 -6.29 -2.62 -10.33
N LEU A 269 -6.63 -3.04 -9.11
CA LEU A 269 -7.31 -2.20 -8.13
C LEU A 269 -6.41 -1.04 -7.70
N PHE A 270 -5.14 -1.33 -7.39
CA PHE A 270 -4.16 -0.30 -6.99
C PHE A 270 -3.86 0.67 -8.13
N GLU A 271 -3.72 0.20 -9.36
CA GLU A 271 -3.54 1.07 -10.53
C GLU A 271 -4.69 2.05 -10.72
N LYS A 272 -5.95 1.62 -10.57
CA LYS A 272 -7.10 2.53 -10.67
C LYS A 272 -7.11 3.55 -9.54
N LEU A 273 -6.80 3.13 -8.31
CA LEU A 273 -6.69 4.03 -7.18
C LEU A 273 -5.54 5.03 -7.35
N SER A 274 -4.38 4.56 -7.82
CA SER A 274 -3.24 5.40 -8.19
C SER A 274 -3.60 6.40 -9.28
N LYS A 275 -4.43 6.04 -10.27
CA LYS A 275 -4.94 6.98 -11.28
C LYS A 275 -5.87 8.03 -10.67
N LEU A 276 -6.79 7.64 -9.79
CA LEU A 276 -7.67 8.58 -9.08
C LEU A 276 -6.84 9.57 -8.25
N ILE A 277 -5.87 9.06 -7.50
CA ILE A 277 -4.93 9.86 -6.72
C ILE A 277 -4.19 10.80 -7.67
N ALA A 278 -3.63 10.31 -8.78
CA ALA A 278 -2.89 11.07 -9.80
C ALA A 278 -3.60 12.32 -10.29
N VAL A 279 -4.94 12.33 -10.34
CA VAL A 279 -5.72 13.50 -10.76
C VAL A 279 -5.39 14.73 -9.92
N SER A 280 -5.22 14.55 -8.61
CA SER A 280 -4.88 15.66 -7.69
C SER A 280 -3.46 16.22 -7.89
N PHE A 281 -2.63 15.51 -8.66
CA PHE A 281 -1.22 15.82 -8.90
C PHE A 281 -1.00 16.40 -10.29
N ALA A 282 -1.76 15.93 -11.28
CA ALA A 282 -1.59 16.29 -12.66
C ALA A 282 -1.60 17.81 -12.91
N VAL A 283 -0.62 18.26 -13.70
CA VAL A 283 -0.38 19.69 -13.95
C VAL A 283 -0.69 20.08 -15.40
N ASP A 284 -0.48 19.18 -16.37
CA ASP A 284 -0.53 19.51 -17.81
C ASP A 284 -1.30 18.47 -18.65
N ALA A 285 -1.74 18.88 -19.84
CA ALA A 285 -2.53 18.06 -20.76
C ALA A 285 -1.85 16.73 -21.14
N ASP A 286 -0.54 16.77 -21.41
CA ASP A 286 0.28 15.60 -21.77
C ASP A 286 0.27 14.52 -20.68
N TYR A 287 0.09 14.93 -19.41
CA TYR A 287 0.03 14.01 -18.28
C TYR A 287 -1.27 13.22 -18.26
N TYR A 288 -2.38 13.86 -18.61
CA TYR A 288 -3.69 13.21 -18.67
C TYR A 288 -3.81 12.24 -19.84
N GLU A 289 -3.32 12.65 -21.02
CA GLU A 289 -3.28 11.79 -22.19
C GLU A 289 -2.49 10.52 -21.91
N ALA A 290 -1.35 10.65 -21.22
CA ALA A 290 -0.52 9.50 -20.83
C ALA A 290 -1.20 8.55 -19.85
N LEU A 291 -1.99 9.08 -18.90
CA LEU A 291 -2.77 8.27 -17.97
C LEU A 291 -4.02 7.64 -18.62
N GLY A 292 -4.33 8.01 -19.87
CA GLY A 292 -5.54 7.63 -20.57
C GLY A 292 -6.78 8.28 -19.98
N ILE A 293 -6.64 9.50 -19.46
CA ILE A 293 -7.73 10.25 -18.84
C ILE A 293 -8.20 11.33 -19.81
N ASP A 294 -9.47 11.27 -20.21
CA ASP A 294 -10.12 12.26 -21.07
C ASP A 294 -10.86 13.26 -20.18
N PHE A 295 -10.14 14.29 -19.72
CA PHE A 295 -10.70 15.32 -18.85
C PHE A 295 -11.65 16.23 -19.61
N LYS A 296 -12.95 16.04 -19.38
CA LYS A 296 -14.00 16.92 -19.94
C LYS A 296 -14.42 18.01 -18.98
N ASN A 297 -14.21 17.80 -17.67
CA ASN A 297 -14.68 18.69 -16.61
C ASN A 297 -13.51 19.29 -15.81
N LYS A 298 -13.11 20.52 -16.15
CA LYS A 298 -12.06 21.26 -15.44
C LYS A 298 -12.41 21.54 -13.97
N MET A 299 -13.68 21.75 -13.66
CA MET A 299 -14.12 22.02 -12.28
C MET A 299 -13.93 20.80 -11.38
N ALA A 300 -14.21 19.58 -11.90
CA ALA A 300 -13.96 18.34 -11.17
C ALA A 300 -12.46 18.15 -10.88
N HIS A 301 -11.59 18.53 -11.81
CA HIS A 301 -10.15 18.51 -11.61
C HIS A 301 -9.70 19.49 -10.51
N ASP A 302 -10.12 20.75 -10.58
CA ASP A 302 -9.77 21.77 -9.59
C ASP A 302 -10.28 21.41 -8.19
N ASN A 303 -11.46 20.80 -8.08
CA ASN A 303 -12.00 20.30 -6.82
C ASN A 303 -11.16 19.13 -6.26
N MET A 304 -10.77 18.18 -7.10
CA MET A 304 -9.94 17.05 -6.68
C MET A 304 -8.56 17.52 -6.20
N LYS A 305 -7.95 18.46 -6.93
CA LYS A 305 -6.63 19.02 -6.62
C LYS A 305 -6.61 19.87 -5.35
N ASN A 306 -7.57 20.77 -5.20
CA ASN A 306 -7.54 21.78 -4.14
C ASN A 306 -8.32 21.38 -2.89
N LYS A 307 -9.35 20.54 -3.05
CA LYS A 307 -10.28 20.17 -1.98
C LYS A 307 -10.32 18.67 -1.71
N GLY A 308 -9.68 17.84 -2.55
CA GLY A 308 -9.81 16.39 -2.45
C GLY A 308 -11.24 15.89 -2.73
N ILE A 309 -12.04 16.67 -3.47
CA ILE A 309 -13.44 16.35 -3.76
C ILE A 309 -13.57 15.88 -5.21
N PHE A 310 -14.25 14.75 -5.42
CA PHE A 310 -14.56 14.24 -6.77
C PHE A 310 -15.98 13.69 -6.85
N ASP A 311 -16.45 13.43 -8.07
CA ASP A 311 -17.77 12.86 -8.34
C ASP A 311 -17.71 11.75 -9.40
N ASN A 312 -18.87 11.19 -9.72
CA ASN A 312 -19.00 10.13 -10.74
C ASN A 312 -18.56 10.56 -12.15
N SER A 313 -18.47 11.86 -12.46
CA SER A 313 -17.94 12.31 -13.76
C SER A 313 -16.44 12.05 -13.86
N LEU A 314 -15.70 12.27 -12.77
CA LEU A 314 -14.27 11.99 -12.74
C LEU A 314 -13.96 10.49 -12.91
N LEU A 315 -14.75 9.62 -12.27
CA LEU A 315 -14.59 8.16 -12.40
C LEU A 315 -14.82 7.67 -13.84
N LYS A 316 -15.70 8.35 -14.59
CA LYS A 316 -15.91 8.09 -16.01
C LYS A 316 -14.72 8.56 -16.85
N ASP A 317 -14.20 9.75 -16.57
CA ASP A 317 -13.05 10.33 -17.28
C ASP A 317 -11.79 9.45 -17.13
N ILE A 318 -11.56 8.84 -15.96
CA ILE A 318 -10.43 7.89 -15.74
C ILE A 318 -10.65 6.50 -16.35
N SER A 319 -11.72 6.31 -17.13
CA SER A 319 -12.10 5.03 -17.75
C SER A 319 -12.13 3.87 -16.74
N PHE A 320 -12.85 4.05 -15.63
CA PHE A 320 -13.03 3.01 -14.64
C PHE A 320 -13.95 1.90 -15.17
N GLN A 321 -13.37 0.84 -15.72
CA GLN A 321 -14.08 -0.38 -16.11
C GLN A 321 -13.25 -1.62 -15.76
N PHE A 322 -13.85 -2.53 -15.00
CA PHE A 322 -13.47 -3.94 -14.99
C PHE A 322 -14.68 -4.75 -15.45
N MET A 323 -14.46 -5.95 -16.01
CA MET A 323 -15.57 -6.80 -16.42
C MET A 323 -16.40 -7.30 -15.23
N GLU A 324 -15.74 -7.61 -14.10
CA GLU A 324 -16.36 -8.18 -12.90
C GLU A 324 -16.43 -7.21 -11.72
N PHE A 325 -16.03 -5.94 -11.88
CA PHE A 325 -15.97 -4.95 -10.80
C PHE A 325 -16.30 -3.54 -11.34
N ASN A 326 -17.38 -2.93 -10.86
CA ASN A 326 -17.83 -1.61 -11.32
C ASN A 326 -17.41 -0.49 -10.35
N TYR A 327 -17.60 0.77 -10.77
CA TYR A 327 -17.23 1.92 -9.93
C TYR A 327 -18.08 2.03 -8.66
N GLU A 328 -19.34 1.57 -8.67
CA GLU A 328 -20.20 1.57 -7.46
C GLU A 328 -19.64 0.65 -6.38
N SER A 329 -19.20 -0.55 -6.78
CA SER A 329 -18.55 -1.52 -5.89
C SER A 329 -17.20 -0.99 -5.41
N PHE A 330 -16.48 -0.24 -6.25
CA PHE A 330 -15.24 0.44 -5.88
C PHE A 330 -15.45 1.54 -4.85
N LEU A 331 -16.43 2.43 -5.06
CA LEU A 331 -16.77 3.47 -4.10
C LEU A 331 -17.21 2.88 -2.77
N LYS A 332 -18.11 1.89 -2.81
CA LYS A 332 -18.54 1.15 -1.61
C LYS A 332 -17.36 0.52 -0.87
N LEU A 333 -16.39 -0.05 -1.59
CA LEU A 333 -15.17 -0.60 -1.00
C LEU A 333 -14.36 0.49 -0.31
N LEU A 334 -14.07 1.61 -0.99
CA LEU A 334 -13.28 2.69 -0.42
C LEU A 334 -13.97 3.36 0.79
N GLU A 335 -15.28 3.55 0.76
CA GLU A 335 -16.04 4.09 1.90
C GLU A 335 -15.99 3.14 3.10
N SER A 336 -16.21 1.84 2.86
CA SER A 336 -16.18 0.83 3.92
C SER A 336 -14.79 0.66 4.54
N LEU A 337 -13.74 0.94 3.75
CA LEU A 337 -12.35 0.95 4.19
C LEU A 337 -11.90 2.30 4.77
N GLN A 338 -12.81 3.27 4.93
CA GLN A 338 -12.50 4.61 5.44
C GLN A 338 -11.39 5.31 4.64
N VAL A 339 -11.42 5.16 3.31
CA VAL A 339 -10.53 5.87 2.39
C VAL A 339 -11.21 7.14 1.85
N ILE A 340 -12.52 7.08 1.67
CA ILE A 340 -13.37 8.21 1.26
C ILE A 340 -14.62 8.30 2.12
N ILE A 341 -15.35 9.40 1.98
CA ILE A 341 -16.71 9.56 2.49
C ILE A 341 -17.57 10.25 1.43
N GLN A 342 -18.82 9.82 1.26
CA GLN A 342 -19.82 10.59 0.54
C GLN A 342 -20.20 11.86 1.30
N LEU A 343 -20.15 13.01 0.62
CA LEU A 343 -20.50 14.29 1.24
C LEU A 343 -22.03 14.49 1.28
N PRO A 344 -22.59 14.94 2.41
CA PRO A 344 -24.02 15.23 2.51
C PRO A 344 -24.41 16.42 1.60
N GLU A 345 -25.65 16.41 1.10
CA GLU A 345 -26.31 17.56 0.47
C GLU A 345 -25.66 18.15 -0.80
N THR A 346 -25.17 17.31 -1.69
CA THR A 346 -24.76 17.75 -3.03
C THR A 346 -25.81 17.35 -4.09
N GLN A 347 -26.00 18.17 -5.13
CA GLN A 347 -26.93 17.85 -6.24
C GLN A 347 -26.48 16.61 -7.04
N THR A 348 -25.20 16.26 -6.91
CA THR A 348 -24.53 15.10 -7.51
C THR A 348 -23.91 14.26 -6.40
N GLU A 349 -23.77 12.95 -6.59
CA GLU A 349 -23.00 12.12 -5.65
C GLU A 349 -21.52 12.53 -5.67
N THR A 350 -21.10 13.24 -4.61
CA THR A 350 -19.73 13.70 -4.43
C THR A 350 -19.05 13.01 -3.24
N TYR A 351 -17.74 12.83 -3.36
CA TYR A 351 -16.91 12.11 -2.41
C TYR A 351 -15.70 12.94 -2.02
N PHE A 352 -15.26 12.81 -0.78
CA PHE A 352 -14.06 13.43 -0.26
C PHE A 352 -12.96 12.39 0.00
N LEU A 353 -11.76 12.66 -0.51
CA LEU A 353 -10.55 11.85 -0.39
C LEU A 353 -9.45 12.68 0.30
N PRO A 354 -9.25 12.51 1.62
CA PRO A 354 -8.33 13.37 2.39
C PRO A 354 -6.85 13.14 2.07
N CYS A 355 -6.45 11.93 1.67
CA CYS A 355 -5.03 11.61 1.47
C CYS A 355 -4.38 12.38 0.32
N VAL A 356 -5.18 12.98 -0.57
CA VAL A 356 -4.65 13.80 -1.68
C VAL A 356 -4.38 15.25 -1.28
N LEU A 357 -4.81 15.69 -0.11
CA LEU A 357 -4.57 17.06 0.35
C LEU A 357 -3.08 17.34 0.56
N ALA A 358 -2.70 18.60 0.39
CA ALA A 358 -1.32 19.03 0.59
C ALA A 358 -0.95 18.99 2.08
N THR A 359 0.21 18.41 2.39
CA THR A 359 0.75 18.45 3.75
C THR A 359 1.18 19.88 4.09
N ALA A 360 0.73 20.40 5.23
CA ALA A 360 1.18 21.70 5.72
C ALA A 360 2.68 21.63 6.06
N ASN A 361 3.47 22.58 5.55
CA ASN A 361 4.87 22.69 5.93
C ASN A 361 5.02 23.19 7.38
N SER A 362 6.22 23.02 7.95
CA SER A 362 6.52 23.39 9.34
C SER A 362 6.23 24.86 9.63
N PHE A 363 6.54 25.76 8.70
CA PHE A 363 6.26 27.19 8.86
C PHE A 363 4.76 27.47 9.02
N LYS A 364 3.92 26.89 8.15
CA LYS A 364 2.47 27.08 8.19
C LYS A 364 1.87 26.49 9.47
N LEU A 365 2.38 25.33 9.90
CA LEU A 365 1.97 24.71 11.14
C LEU A 365 2.30 25.58 12.36
N GLU A 366 3.51 26.15 12.41
CA GLU A 366 3.90 27.06 13.50
C GLU A 366 3.10 28.37 13.50
N GLU A 367 2.80 28.93 12.31
CA GLU A 367 1.90 30.07 12.18
C GLU A 367 0.52 29.77 12.78
N LEU A 368 -0.07 28.62 12.42
CA LEU A 368 -1.37 28.18 12.95
C LEU A 368 -1.30 28.00 14.47
N LYS A 369 -0.28 27.31 14.99
CA LYS A 369 -0.10 27.13 16.44
C LYS A 369 -0.01 28.46 17.18
N GLN A 370 0.75 29.42 16.64
CA GLN A 370 0.89 30.74 17.24
C GLN A 370 -0.44 31.51 17.22
N GLU A 371 -1.20 31.43 16.13
CA GLU A 371 -2.51 32.08 16.06
C GLU A 371 -3.50 31.49 17.07
N PHE A 372 -3.58 30.16 17.15
CA PHE A 372 -4.45 29.48 18.12
C PHE A 372 -4.04 29.79 19.56
N SER A 373 -2.74 29.78 19.87
CA SER A 373 -2.22 30.05 21.21
C SER A 373 -2.47 31.49 21.69
N LYS A 374 -2.76 32.43 20.79
CA LYS A 374 -3.17 33.80 21.18
C LYS A 374 -4.59 33.86 21.75
N LYS A 375 -5.46 32.92 21.37
CA LYS A 375 -6.90 32.94 21.70
C LYS A 375 -7.26 31.92 22.77
N THR A 376 -6.44 30.89 22.99
CA THR A 376 -6.74 29.79 23.90
C THR A 376 -5.47 29.04 24.29
N ASP A 377 -5.43 28.56 25.54
CA ASP A 377 -4.40 27.62 25.99
C ASP A 377 -4.68 26.23 25.40
N PRO A 378 -3.75 25.64 24.63
CA PRO A 378 -4.01 24.37 23.96
C PRO A 378 -4.00 23.21 24.96
N PHE A 379 -5.06 22.39 24.93
CA PHE A 379 -5.04 21.07 25.55
C PHE A 379 -4.33 20.08 24.63
N VAL A 380 -3.12 19.66 25.00
CA VAL A 380 -2.28 18.80 24.16
C VAL A 380 -2.41 17.34 24.59
N LEU A 381 -3.03 16.53 23.73
CA LEU A 381 -3.00 15.07 23.81
C LEU A 381 -1.85 14.54 22.95
N LYS A 382 -1.03 13.67 23.53
CA LYS A 382 0.09 13.02 22.82
C LYS A 382 0.02 11.51 23.00
N TRP A 383 0.35 10.78 21.94
CA TRP A 383 0.54 9.33 22.02
C TRP A 383 1.80 9.02 22.83
N LYS A 384 1.71 7.97 23.64
CA LYS A 384 2.83 7.47 24.46
C LYS A 384 3.89 6.81 23.59
N GLU A 385 3.44 6.13 22.55
CA GLU A 385 4.28 5.51 21.53
C GLU A 385 4.71 6.55 20.49
N ARG A 386 5.93 6.40 19.97
CA ARG A 386 6.50 7.35 19.01
C ARG A 386 5.95 7.18 17.59
N VAL A 387 5.23 6.10 17.32
CA VAL A 387 4.75 5.76 15.98
C VAL A 387 3.23 5.92 15.94
N ILE A 388 2.78 7.03 15.38
CA ILE A 388 1.37 7.21 15.02
C ILE A 388 1.12 6.35 13.77
N PRO A 389 0.06 5.54 13.67
CA PRO A 389 -0.25 4.80 12.45
C PRO A 389 -0.41 5.73 11.23
N GLN A 390 0.20 5.37 10.10
CA GLN A 390 0.01 6.13 8.86
C GLN A 390 -1.47 6.04 8.45
N GLY A 391 -2.04 7.12 7.90
CA GLY A 391 -3.47 7.15 7.56
C GLY A 391 -4.43 7.45 8.71
N LEU A 392 -3.99 7.42 9.98
CA LEU A 392 -4.85 7.67 11.14
C LEU A 392 -5.63 8.98 11.00
N TYR A 393 -4.96 10.06 10.61
CA TYR A 393 -5.61 11.37 10.46
C TYR A 393 -6.59 11.41 9.30
N CYS A 394 -6.31 10.71 8.20
CA CYS A 394 -7.26 10.57 7.10
C CYS A 394 -8.53 9.86 7.59
N GLY A 395 -8.38 8.70 8.24
CA GLY A 395 -9.50 7.95 8.82
C GLY A 395 -10.26 8.75 9.88
N LEU A 396 -9.54 9.48 10.75
CA LEU A 396 -10.15 10.33 11.78
C LEU A 396 -10.99 11.45 11.18
N VAL A 397 -10.46 12.18 10.18
CA VAL A 397 -11.22 13.23 9.50
C VAL A 397 -12.49 12.65 8.88
N LEU A 398 -12.39 11.53 8.16
CA LEU A 398 -13.55 10.87 7.58
C LEU A 398 -14.57 10.47 8.65
N ARG A 399 -14.11 9.93 9.78
CA ARG A 399 -14.97 9.54 10.89
C ARG A 399 -15.67 10.74 11.52
N LEU A 400 -14.97 11.85 11.72
CA LEU A 400 -15.55 13.07 12.27
C LEU A 400 -16.60 13.66 11.33
N LEU A 401 -16.38 13.59 10.01
CA LEU A 401 -17.35 14.06 9.02
C LEU A 401 -18.62 13.20 8.95
N GLN A 402 -18.57 11.94 9.43
CA GLN A 402 -19.76 11.09 9.59
C GLN A 402 -20.61 11.48 10.80
N GLU A 403 -20.04 12.16 11.80
CA GLU A 403 -20.76 12.58 12.99
C GLU A 403 -21.62 13.81 12.67
N GLU A 404 -22.94 13.67 12.73
CA GLU A 404 -23.92 14.68 12.28
C GLU A 404 -23.66 16.09 12.85
N ALA A 405 -23.32 16.16 14.14
CA ALA A 405 -23.02 17.42 14.83
C ALA A 405 -21.78 18.16 14.28
N ILE A 406 -20.83 17.43 13.70
CA ILE A 406 -19.57 17.99 13.18
C ILE A 406 -19.67 18.18 11.66
N GLY A 407 -20.18 17.16 10.95
CA GLY A 407 -20.35 17.20 9.50
C GLY A 407 -21.23 18.37 9.05
N SER A 408 -22.35 18.62 9.74
CA SER A 408 -23.26 19.72 9.40
C SER A 408 -22.63 21.11 9.54
N GLU A 409 -21.66 21.30 10.43
CA GLU A 409 -20.95 22.57 10.64
C GLU A 409 -19.76 22.75 9.67
N CYS A 410 -19.08 21.65 9.33
CA CYS A 410 -17.87 21.67 8.52
C CYS A 410 -18.13 21.93 7.02
N PHE A 411 -19.33 21.63 6.52
CA PHE A 411 -19.70 21.84 5.11
C PHE A 411 -20.49 23.12 4.84
N ILE A 412 -20.66 23.99 5.84
CA ILE A 412 -21.39 25.26 5.69
C ILE A 412 -20.71 26.18 4.65
N ASP A 413 -19.38 26.13 4.54
CA ASP A 413 -18.58 26.94 3.58
C ASP A 413 -18.25 26.22 2.25
N VAL A 414 -18.76 25.00 2.04
CA VAL A 414 -18.64 24.29 0.74
C VAL A 414 -19.85 24.55 -0.17
N LYS A 415 -20.91 25.17 0.37
CA LYS A 415 -22.04 25.76 -0.37
C LYS A 415 -21.63 27.09 -0.99
#